data_AF-A0A537LV51-F1
#
_entry.id   AF-A0A537LV51-F1
#
_cell.length_a   1.000
_cell.length_b   1.000
_cell.length_c   1.000
_cell.angle_alpha   90.00
_cell.angle_beta   90.00
_cell.angle_gamma   90.00
#
_symmetry.space_group_name_H-M   'P 1'
#
loop_
_entity.id
_entity.type
_entity.pdbx_description
1 polymer ?
#
loop_
_entity_poly.entity_id
_entity_poly.type
_entity_poly.pdbx_seq_one_letter_code
_entity_poly.pdbx_strand_id
1 'polypeptide(L)'
;MGASYRADQVGSFLRPAELLKARQEGADPQRLRAMEDRHVQRVLAKQKELGFEIFTDGELRRRNFMSDLIDAVEGFDTGDAVVRSWEGSAGVAVSSVTGVVTGKLRQRGRMTAHELAFLRM
;
A
#
# COMPACT_ATOMS: atom_id res chain seq x y z
N MET A 1 2.05 26.27 31.46
CA MET A 1 1.62 25.05 30.75
C MET A 1 2.57 24.85 29.58
N GLY A 2 3.31 23.74 29.55
CA GLY A 2 4.18 23.41 28.42
C GLY A 2 3.36 23.13 27.16
N ALA A 3 3.93 23.40 25.99
CA ALA A 3 3.26 23.11 24.71
C ALA A 3 2.94 21.60 24.61
N SER A 4 1.74 21.29 24.12
CA SER A 4 1.37 19.92 23.74
C SER A 4 1.94 19.63 22.36
N TYR A 5 2.73 18.58 22.24
CA TYR A 5 3.26 18.10 20.97
C TYR A 5 2.41 16.92 20.48
N ARG A 6 1.94 17.00 19.24
CA ARG A 6 1.29 15.88 18.55
C ARG A 6 2.33 15.18 17.67
N ALA A 7 2.43 13.87 17.81
CA ALA A 7 3.23 13.00 16.96
C ALA A 7 2.30 11.94 16.38
N ASP A 8 2.35 11.74 15.06
CA ASP A 8 1.58 10.75 14.32
C ASP A 8 2.43 10.14 13.21
N GLN A 9 1.92 9.09 12.56
CA GLN A 9 2.56 8.42 11.43
C GLN A 9 1.91 8.86 10.11
N VAL A 10 2.69 8.95 9.04
CA VAL A 10 2.20 9.46 7.73
C VAL A 10 1.31 8.44 7.02
N GLY A 11 1.62 7.14 7.11
CA GLY A 11 0.91 6.11 6.37
C GLY A 11 1.59 4.75 6.44
N SER A 12 2.54 4.51 5.53
CA SER A 12 3.17 3.20 5.36
C SER A 12 4.08 2.79 6.53
N PHE A 13 3.98 1.52 6.94
CA PHE A 13 4.98 0.87 7.80
C PHE A 13 5.82 -0.14 7.00
N LEU A 14 6.91 -0.61 7.63
CA LEU A 14 7.75 -1.65 7.05
C LEU A 14 6.94 -2.93 6.84
N ARG A 15 6.98 -3.48 5.62
CA ARG A 15 6.25 -4.69 5.26
C ARG A 15 6.88 -5.91 5.97
N PRO A 16 6.08 -6.70 6.71
CA PRO A 16 6.53 -7.97 7.27
C PRO A 16 7.14 -8.89 6.21
N ALA A 17 8.24 -9.55 6.55
CA ALA A 17 8.96 -10.44 5.64
C ALA A 17 8.08 -11.58 5.10
N GLU A 18 7.19 -12.11 5.93
CA GLU A 18 6.24 -13.16 5.52
C GLU A 18 5.19 -12.68 4.50
N LEU A 19 4.77 -11.41 4.56
CA LEU A 19 3.89 -10.82 3.53
C LEU A 19 4.62 -10.63 2.21
N LEU A 20 5.88 -10.19 2.25
CA LEU A 20 6.71 -10.07 1.05
C LEU A 20 6.92 -11.43 0.40
N LYS A 21 7.26 -12.45 1.20
CA LYS A 21 7.45 -13.82 0.73
C LYS A 21 6.15 -14.40 0.13
N ALA A 22 5.03 -14.27 0.82
CA ALA A 22 3.74 -14.75 0.33
C ALA A 22 3.35 -14.14 -1.04
N ARG A 23 3.66 -12.85 -1.25
CA ARG A 23 3.45 -12.19 -2.55
C ARG A 23 4.38 -12.72 -3.63
N GLN A 24 5.66 -12.92 -3.31
CA GLN A 24 6.65 -13.45 -4.26
C GLN A 24 6.31 -14.88 -4.68
N GLU A 25 5.77 -15.69 -3.77
CA GLU A 25 5.38 -17.08 -4.03
C GLU A 25 4.00 -17.21 -4.69
N GLY A 26 3.30 -16.10 -4.94
CA GLY A 26 1.97 -16.13 -5.55
C GLY A 26 0.92 -16.81 -4.67
N ALA A 27 0.96 -16.55 -3.36
CA ALA A 27 0.01 -17.11 -2.41
C ALA A 27 -1.45 -16.87 -2.83
N ASP A 28 -2.32 -17.82 -2.50
CA ASP A 28 -3.76 -17.69 -2.71
C ASP A 28 -4.27 -16.34 -2.16
N PRO A 29 -5.14 -15.62 -2.92
CA PRO A 29 -5.61 -14.30 -2.51
C PRO A 29 -6.29 -14.26 -1.14
N GLN A 30 -7.06 -15.28 -0.77
CA GLN A 30 -7.74 -15.32 0.53
C GLN A 30 -6.73 -15.53 1.66
N ARG A 31 -5.75 -16.40 1.43
CA ARG A 31 -4.65 -16.61 2.38
C ARG A 31 -3.81 -15.34 2.56
N LEU A 32 -3.44 -14.67 1.47
CA LEU A 32 -2.69 -13.41 1.54
C LEU A 32 -3.50 -12.35 2.30
N ARG A 33 -4.79 -12.23 2.00
CA ARG A 33 -5.68 -11.28 2.69
C ARG A 33 -5.75 -11.54 4.19
N ALA A 34 -5.91 -12.79 4.61
CA ALA A 34 -5.95 -13.15 6.03
C ALA A 34 -4.63 -12.83 6.75
N MET A 35 -3.48 -12.99 6.08
CA MET A 35 -2.18 -12.58 6.62
C MET A 35 -2.09 -11.06 6.75
N GLU A 36 -2.51 -10.32 5.73
CA GLU A 36 -2.54 -8.85 5.75
C GLU A 36 -3.42 -8.33 6.89
N ASP A 37 -4.63 -8.86 7.04
CA ASP A 37 -5.57 -8.50 8.10
C ASP A 37 -4.95 -8.66 9.50
N ARG A 38 -4.24 -9.77 9.75
CA ARG A 38 -3.53 -10.02 11.01
C ARG A 38 -2.45 -8.98 11.28
N HIS A 39 -1.67 -8.60 10.27
CA HIS A 39 -0.61 -7.60 10.45
C HIS A 39 -1.17 -6.19 10.60
N VAL A 40 -2.25 -5.85 9.89
CA VAL A 40 -2.95 -4.58 10.08
C VAL A 40 -3.47 -4.47 11.51
N GLN A 41 -4.13 -5.52 12.05
CA GLN A 41 -4.59 -5.53 13.44
C GLN A 41 -3.44 -5.31 14.43
N ARG A 42 -2.29 -5.96 14.22
CA ARG A 42 -1.10 -5.77 15.05
C ARG A 42 -0.59 -4.32 14.99
N VAL A 43 -0.57 -3.72 13.81
CA VAL A 43 -0.14 -2.32 13.61
C VAL A 43 -1.09 -1.35 14.32
N LEU A 44 -2.41 -1.55 14.20
CA LEU A 44 -3.41 -0.73 14.88
C LEU A 44 -3.31 -0.87 16.40
N ALA A 45 -3.18 -2.11 16.89
CA ALA A 45 -3.02 -2.38 18.32
C ALA A 45 -1.76 -1.71 18.89
N LYS A 46 -0.64 -1.75 18.16
CA LYS A 46 0.60 -1.11 18.60
C LYS A 46 0.51 0.41 18.61
N GLN A 47 -0.14 1.01 17.61
CA GLN A 47 -0.37 2.45 17.63
C GLN A 47 -1.23 2.87 18.81
N LYS A 48 -2.27 2.09 19.14
CA LYS A 48 -3.13 2.33 20.31
C LYS A 48 -2.37 2.21 21.63
N GLU A 49 -1.53 1.19 21.76
CA GLU A 49 -0.65 0.99 22.92
C GLU A 49 0.31 2.18 23.13
N LEU A 50 0.80 2.77 22.04
CA LEU A 50 1.71 3.92 22.05
C LEU A 50 1.00 5.27 22.27
N GLY A 51 -0.33 5.29 22.33
CA GLY A 51 -1.11 6.50 22.59
C GLY A 51 -1.32 7.40 21.37
N PHE A 52 -1.16 6.89 20.15
CA PHE A 52 -1.52 7.64 18.95
C PHE A 52 -3.04 7.87 18.90
N GLU A 53 -3.44 9.06 18.48
CA GLU A 53 -4.86 9.42 18.29
C GLU A 53 -5.33 9.16 16.85
N ILE A 54 -4.40 9.24 15.88
CA ILE A 54 -4.66 9.00 14.47
C ILE A 54 -3.95 7.71 14.07
N PHE A 55 -4.71 6.81 13.43
CA PHE A 55 -4.23 5.47 13.09
C PHE A 55 -4.11 5.29 11.57
N THR A 56 -3.12 4.52 11.16
CA THR A 56 -2.98 4.00 9.79
C THR A 56 -2.94 2.47 9.80
N ASP A 57 -3.43 1.82 8.74
CA ASP A 57 -3.30 0.38 8.55
C ASP A 57 -1.88 -0.04 8.15
N GLY A 58 -0.97 0.93 8.00
CA GLY A 58 0.41 0.72 7.57
C GLY A 58 0.56 0.55 6.07
N GLU A 59 -0.50 0.76 5.29
CA GLU A 59 -0.56 0.54 3.85
C GLU A 59 -0.10 -0.87 3.45
N LEU A 60 -0.32 -1.84 4.35
CA LEU A 60 0.23 -3.18 4.21
C LEU A 60 -0.33 -3.91 3.01
N ARG A 61 -1.54 -3.57 2.56
CA ARG A 61 -2.21 -4.13 1.37
C ARG A 61 -1.72 -3.51 0.06
N ARG A 62 -1.06 -2.34 0.12
CA ARG A 62 -0.55 -1.67 -1.08
C ARG A 62 0.77 -2.27 -1.55
N ARG A 63 0.94 -2.33 -2.87
CA ARG A 63 2.23 -2.65 -3.52
C ARG A 63 3.10 -1.41 -3.64
N ASN A 64 2.48 -0.28 -3.97
CA ASN A 64 3.09 1.04 -4.12
C ASN A 64 2.04 2.13 -3.86
N PHE A 65 2.44 3.40 -3.91
CA PHE A 65 1.55 4.54 -3.64
C PHE A 65 0.39 4.69 -4.66
N MET A 66 0.47 4.04 -5.82
CA MET A 66 -0.55 4.09 -6.89
C MET A 66 -1.52 2.91 -6.86
N SER A 67 -1.35 1.94 -5.95
CA SER A 67 -2.09 0.67 -5.99
C SER A 67 -3.60 0.90 -6.00
N ASP A 68 -4.11 1.69 -5.06
CA ASP A 68 -5.55 1.95 -4.94
C ASP A 68 -6.14 2.69 -6.14
N LEU A 69 -5.34 3.52 -6.82
CA LEU A 69 -5.77 4.20 -8.04
C LEU A 69 -5.92 3.19 -9.17
N ILE A 70 -4.89 2.38 -9.40
CA ILE A 70 -4.87 1.35 -10.44
C ILE A 70 -6.00 0.34 -10.21
N ASP A 71 -6.27 -0.03 -8.97
CA ASP A 71 -7.32 -0.98 -8.64
C ASP A 71 -8.73 -0.38 -8.85
N ALA A 72 -8.91 0.93 -8.65
CA ALA A 72 -10.21 1.62 -8.73
C ALA A 72 -10.52 2.26 -10.10
N VAL A 73 -9.59 2.26 -11.05
CA VAL A 73 -9.70 2.97 -12.34
C VAL A 73 -9.35 2.06 -13.51
N GLU A 74 -10.16 2.08 -14.57
CA GLU A 74 -9.84 1.43 -15.85
C GLU A 74 -9.02 2.34 -16.78
N GLY A 75 -8.39 1.76 -17.80
CA GLY A 75 -7.54 2.47 -18.76
C GLY A 75 -6.03 2.36 -18.48
N PHE A 76 -5.64 1.56 -17.48
CA PHE A 76 -4.26 1.18 -17.22
C PHE A 76 -3.93 -0.20 -17.80
N ASP A 77 -2.75 -0.32 -18.42
CA ASP A 77 -2.10 -1.59 -18.71
C ASP A 77 -1.07 -1.91 -17.62
N THR A 78 -1.20 -3.08 -17.00
CA THR A 78 -0.29 -3.57 -15.94
C THR A 78 0.61 -4.72 -16.38
N GLY A 79 0.45 -5.22 -17.62
CA GLY A 79 1.30 -6.26 -18.20
C GLY A 79 2.57 -5.70 -18.84
N ASP A 80 2.47 -4.50 -19.41
CA ASP A 80 3.61 -3.78 -19.96
C ASP A 80 4.34 -2.97 -18.88
N ALA A 81 5.67 -2.93 -18.99
CA ALA A 81 6.51 -2.15 -18.11
C ALA A 81 7.37 -1.17 -18.91
N VAL A 82 7.36 0.10 -18.51
CA VAL A 82 8.20 1.13 -19.12
C VAL A 82 9.50 1.22 -18.33
N VAL A 83 10.61 1.06 -19.04
CA VAL A 83 11.98 1.28 -18.56
C VAL A 83 12.13 2.76 -18.22
N ARG A 84 12.47 3.08 -16.97
CA ARG A 84 12.75 4.44 -16.52
C ARG A 84 14.17 4.60 -15.99
N SER A 85 14.87 5.58 -16.53
CA SER A 85 16.14 6.08 -16.00
C SER A 85 15.87 7.28 -15.11
N TRP A 86 16.47 7.31 -13.93
CA TRP A 86 16.36 8.43 -13.02
C TRP A 86 17.61 9.31 -13.14
N GLU A 87 17.44 10.63 -13.16
CA GLU A 87 18.59 11.51 -13.11
C GLU A 87 19.26 11.38 -11.73
N GLY A 88 20.57 11.12 -11.70
CA GLY A 88 21.32 10.82 -10.48
C GLY A 88 21.39 9.33 -10.10
N SER A 89 20.80 8.42 -10.87
CA SER A 89 20.84 6.97 -10.60
C SER A 89 22.06 6.26 -11.19
N ALA A 90 23.21 6.94 -11.30
CA ALA A 90 24.43 6.33 -11.83
C ALA A 90 24.80 5.09 -10.99
N GLY A 91 24.67 3.90 -11.59
CA GLY A 91 24.92 2.61 -10.94
C GLY A 91 23.72 1.95 -10.25
N VAL A 92 22.52 2.56 -10.30
CA VAL A 92 21.28 1.94 -9.80
C VAL A 92 20.47 1.37 -10.96
N ALA A 93 19.93 0.17 -10.77
CA ALA A 93 19.14 -0.53 -11.78
C ALA A 93 17.94 0.32 -12.24
N VAL A 94 17.67 0.27 -13.56
CA VAL A 94 16.50 0.87 -14.17
C VAL A 94 15.23 0.34 -13.48
N SER A 95 14.38 1.24 -13.01
CA SER A 95 13.06 0.83 -12.50
C SER A 95 12.15 0.49 -13.69
N SER A 96 11.55 -0.69 -13.68
CA SER A 96 10.43 -1.04 -14.54
C SER A 96 9.13 -0.75 -13.78
N VAL A 97 8.22 0.00 -14.40
CA VAL A 97 6.94 0.33 -13.76
C VAL A 97 5.78 0.01 -14.66
N THR A 98 4.84 -0.74 -14.09
CA THR A 98 3.54 -1.11 -14.65
C THR A 98 2.49 -0.03 -14.38
N GLY A 99 1.37 -0.05 -15.10
CA GLY A 99 0.30 0.95 -14.96
C GLY A 99 0.42 2.07 -15.99
N VAL A 100 0.66 1.70 -17.26
CA VAL A 100 0.72 2.63 -18.39
C VAL A 100 -0.70 3.03 -18.76
N VAL A 101 -0.95 4.32 -18.98
CA VAL A 101 -2.25 4.79 -19.46
C VAL A 101 -2.35 4.48 -20.96
N THR A 102 -3.20 3.52 -21.32
CA THR A 102 -3.43 3.10 -22.71
C THR A 102 -4.78 3.55 -23.27
N GLY A 103 -5.63 4.12 -22.42
CA GLY A 103 -6.95 4.61 -22.80
C GLY A 103 -7.48 5.70 -21.87
N LYS A 104 -8.73 6.11 -22.11
CA LYS A 104 -9.39 7.11 -21.27
C LYS A 104 -9.63 6.54 -19.87
N LEU A 105 -9.09 7.22 -18.86
CA LEU A 105 -9.27 6.83 -17.46
C LEU A 105 -10.72 7.02 -17.02
N ARG A 106 -11.30 5.97 -16.44
CA ARG A 106 -12.65 6.01 -15.87
C ARG A 106 -12.66 5.31 -14.53
N GLN A 107 -13.31 5.93 -13.56
CA GLN A 107 -13.48 5.33 -12.25
C GLN A 107 -14.44 4.14 -12.34
N ARG A 108 -13.98 2.96 -11.91
CA ARG A 108 -14.79 1.74 -11.82
C ARG A 108 -15.17 1.37 -10.38
N GLY A 109 -14.49 1.95 -9.39
CA GLY A 109 -14.72 1.69 -7.98
C GLY A 109 -14.28 2.82 -7.07
N ARG A 110 -14.53 2.68 -5.77
CA ARG A 110 -14.01 3.63 -4.76
C ARG A 110 -12.54 3.31 -4.48
N MET A 111 -11.69 4.33 -4.51
CA MET A 111 -10.32 4.20 -3.99
C MET A 111 -10.38 3.87 -2.50
N THR A 112 -9.43 3.09 -2.00
CA THR A 112 -9.32 2.65 -0.58
C THR A 112 -10.49 1.82 -0.04
N ALA A 113 -11.38 1.31 -0.92
CA ALA A 113 -12.59 0.61 -0.48
C ALA A 113 -12.28 -0.62 0.40
N HIS A 114 -11.20 -1.33 0.08
CA HIS A 114 -10.81 -2.55 0.77
C HIS A 114 -10.21 -2.27 2.16
N GLU A 115 -9.49 -1.17 2.30
CA GLU A 115 -8.83 -0.73 3.53
C GLU A 115 -9.88 -0.15 4.48
N LEU A 116 -10.70 0.78 3.98
CA LEU A 116 -11.69 1.47 4.78
C LEU A 116 -12.75 0.53 5.35
N ALA A 117 -13.20 -0.46 4.56
CA ALA A 117 -14.16 -1.44 5.04
C ALA A 117 -13.62 -2.25 6.23
N PHE A 118 -12.31 -2.55 6.22
CA PHE A 118 -11.65 -3.28 7.30
C PHE A 118 -11.50 -2.44 8.57
N LEU A 119 -11.21 -1.14 8.44
CA LEU A 119 -11.05 -0.23 9.58
C LEU A 119 -12.37 0.18 10.25
N ARG A 120 -13.51 -0.14 9.64
CA ARG A 120 -14.86 0.13 10.18
C ARG A 120 -15.43 -1.00 11.02
N MET A 121 -14.75 -2.15 11.07
CA MET A 121 -15.13 -3.31 11.89
C MET A 121 -14.61 -3.16 13.32
#